data_AF-A0A8T3P9X1-F1
#
_entry.id   AF-A0A8T3P9X1-F1
#
_cell.length_a   1.000
_cell.length_b   1.000
_cell.length_c   1.000
_cell.angle_alpha   90.00
_cell.angle_beta   90.00
_cell.angle_gamma   90.00
#
_symmetry.space_group_name_H-M   'P 1'
#
loop_
_entity.id
_entity.type
_entity.pdbx_description
1 polymer ?
#
loop_
_entity_poly.entity_id
_entity_poly.type
_entity_poly.pdbx_seq_one_letter_code
_entity_poly.pdbx_strand_id
1 'polypeptide(L)'
;MPEPIISDLKQALDARVAPTITMWNRLEGRPRTHDFDRTMRAPIHDALWMISRQWQVGEFKGEDAGSPVFAKLHVENRRLEAYRAGDAAPEPFDYDLPLEAQVEARPIAFAREGHFLSLDLRLLMGRHWLKLIAPLGPHRDEYIARYPVRVPDPADPAVAPVCSDPETWQHVAAVAERAMDGYALYLHLEGGGVAHDGTSIAPGDADGFATRFLAWFERQFHQPEVDRAWQPDSLDYRFAISTDDTAEGAVLRAESYHHGDLEWYHLDVDKAHAAPGVPPHGTPPGLAPRPTSSFIPTQLTFEGVPNSRWWTFEDGRTNLGNVKPGTKDLAKLILIDFALIQGNDWFLFPLTLPVGSTTRIRGLAVTSVFGERTWIEAAGRGQDEAWERWNMYTLSVAGTEDVTADMRYLLLPTVPKVQQGAPVEEVAMIRDEMANMVWAIEARVPMPHGRSRPGYEAAMDLHRFHERLVSQAPAPEPPPAAAAVGYRVMSNNVPGNWIPFIPVHVPADNRRIQLQRAALPRIVPRDPKPPVKIRPRTGLVGVGRECAQAYVLHEEEVPRAGVHLTQRFQRTRWMGGLVVTWLGVEKQTGRGEGASNLRFDFLTAANAVASPAPEP
;
A
#
# COMPACT_ATOMS: atom_id res chain seq x y z
N MET A 1 -17.12 -69.95 28.82
CA MET A 1 -17.32 -69.32 30.14
C MET A 1 -18.32 -68.18 29.95
N PRO A 2 -19.32 -68.00 30.82
CA PRO A 2 -20.19 -66.84 30.73
C PRO A 2 -19.33 -65.57 30.94
N GLU A 3 -19.51 -64.57 30.07
CA GLU A 3 -18.76 -63.32 30.15
C GLU A 3 -19.08 -62.59 31.47
N PRO A 4 -18.08 -62.11 32.22
CA PRO A 4 -18.33 -61.36 33.44
C PRO A 4 -18.98 -60.03 33.09
N ILE A 5 -20.14 -59.75 33.69
CA ILE A 5 -20.79 -58.43 33.56
C ILE A 5 -19.94 -57.43 34.36
N ILE A 6 -19.31 -56.49 33.65
CA ILE A 6 -18.53 -55.41 34.25
C ILE A 6 -19.50 -54.31 34.67
N SER A 7 -19.71 -54.16 35.98
CA SER A 7 -20.63 -53.18 36.54
C SER A 7 -20.09 -51.75 36.57
N ASP A 8 -18.77 -51.57 36.57
CA ASP A 8 -18.09 -50.27 36.46
C ASP A 8 -16.94 -50.36 35.46
N LEU A 9 -17.20 -49.89 34.24
CA LEU A 9 -16.27 -50.00 33.12
C LEU A 9 -15.02 -49.14 33.32
N LYS A 10 -15.14 -48.00 34.00
CA LYS A 10 -14.04 -47.05 34.14
C LYS A 10 -13.00 -47.58 35.12
N GLN A 11 -13.46 -48.09 36.26
CA GLN A 11 -12.57 -48.73 37.23
C GLN A 11 -11.92 -50.00 36.65
N ALA A 12 -12.68 -50.79 35.87
CA ALA A 12 -12.15 -52.01 35.26
C ALA A 12 -11.05 -51.74 34.22
N LEU A 13 -11.13 -50.63 33.49
CA LEU A 13 -10.09 -50.18 32.55
C LEU A 13 -8.85 -49.66 33.27
N ASP A 14 -9.02 -48.83 34.30
CA ASP A 14 -7.90 -48.28 35.09
C ASP A 14 -7.12 -49.38 35.82
N ALA A 15 -7.82 -50.38 36.36
CA ALA A 15 -7.23 -51.53 37.03
C ALA A 15 -6.79 -52.66 36.07
N ARG A 16 -7.04 -52.53 34.76
CA ARG A 16 -6.72 -53.53 33.72
C ARG A 16 -7.17 -54.96 34.07
N VAL A 17 -8.40 -55.08 34.58
CA VAL A 17 -8.93 -56.32 35.15
C VAL A 17 -9.08 -57.44 34.10
N ALA A 18 -9.15 -57.08 32.81
CA ALA A 18 -9.10 -57.99 31.67
C ALA A 18 -8.08 -57.50 30.62
N PRO A 19 -6.81 -57.91 30.69
CA PRO A 19 -5.81 -57.52 29.71
C PRO A 19 -6.10 -58.18 28.36
N THR A 20 -6.42 -57.37 27.35
CA THR A 20 -6.68 -57.83 25.97
C THR A 20 -5.40 -57.70 25.14
N ILE A 21 -5.01 -58.76 24.44
CA ILE A 21 -3.96 -58.69 23.41
C ILE A 21 -4.64 -58.31 22.09
N THR A 22 -4.46 -57.07 21.64
CA THR A 22 -4.94 -56.64 20.32
C THR A 22 -4.00 -57.16 19.24
N MET A 23 -4.42 -58.19 18.50
CA MET A 23 -3.68 -58.69 17.34
C MET A 23 -4.22 -58.05 16.06
N TRP A 24 -3.32 -57.53 15.23
CA TRP A 24 -3.65 -57.02 13.90
C TRP A 24 -3.32 -58.10 12.87
N ASN A 25 -4.31 -58.55 12.11
CA ASN A 25 -4.08 -59.42 10.96
C ASN A 25 -3.93 -58.56 9.71
N ARG A 26 -2.72 -58.51 9.15
CA ARG A 26 -2.50 -57.99 7.80
C ARG A 26 -2.97 -59.03 6.79
N LEU A 27 -4.06 -58.74 6.09
CA LEU A 27 -4.53 -59.56 4.98
C LEU A 27 -3.67 -59.24 3.75
N GLU A 28 -2.71 -60.11 3.44
CA GLU A 28 -2.00 -60.07 2.17
C GLU A 28 -2.57 -61.12 1.22
N GLY A 29 -2.91 -60.71 0.00
CA GLY A 29 -3.28 -61.64 -1.05
C GLY A 29 -2.08 -62.50 -1.42
N ARG A 30 -2.12 -63.79 -1.07
CA ARG A 30 -1.17 -64.79 -1.59
C ARG A 30 -1.77 -65.38 -2.87
N PRO A 31 -1.36 -64.94 -4.07
CA PRO A 31 -1.82 -65.59 -5.30
C PRO A 31 -1.35 -67.05 -5.27
N ARG A 32 -2.31 -67.98 -5.29
CA ARG A 32 -2.04 -69.43 -5.30
C ARG A 32 -1.66 -69.96 -6.68
N THR A 33 -1.73 -69.10 -7.71
CA THR A 33 -1.55 -69.45 -9.12
C THR A 33 -0.99 -68.26 -9.88
N HIS A 34 0.00 -68.50 -10.76
CA HIS A 34 0.58 -67.50 -11.67
C HIS A 34 -0.29 -67.33 -12.93
N ASP A 35 -1.60 -67.22 -12.76
CA ASP A 35 -2.55 -66.98 -13.86
C ASP A 35 -3.13 -65.57 -13.70
N PHE A 36 -2.41 -64.61 -14.27
CA PHE A 36 -2.84 -63.21 -14.35
C PHE A 36 -3.75 -62.97 -15.55
N ASP A 37 -3.92 -63.96 -16.43
CA ASP A 37 -4.65 -63.84 -17.69
C ASP A 37 -6.12 -63.51 -17.41
N ARG A 38 -6.74 -64.17 -16.41
CA ARG A 38 -8.11 -63.86 -15.99
C ARG A 38 -8.27 -62.47 -15.38
N THR A 39 -7.30 -62.03 -14.56
CA THR A 39 -7.35 -60.74 -13.88
C THR A 39 -7.10 -59.58 -14.85
N MET A 40 -6.19 -59.77 -15.81
CA MET A 40 -5.88 -58.81 -16.89
C MET A 40 -7.03 -58.67 -17.89
N ARG A 41 -7.91 -59.68 -18.02
CA ARG A 41 -9.05 -59.65 -18.95
C ARG A 41 -10.19 -58.70 -18.52
N ALA A 42 -10.19 -58.21 -17.27
CA ALA A 42 -11.27 -57.41 -16.69
C ALA A 42 -12.69 -57.88 -17.11
N PRO A 43 -13.03 -59.18 -16.97
CA PRO A 43 -14.26 -59.72 -17.53
C PRO A 43 -15.49 -59.15 -16.82
N ILE A 44 -16.42 -58.59 -17.60
CA ILE A 44 -17.72 -58.13 -17.10
C ILE A 44 -18.58 -59.36 -16.81
N HIS A 45 -18.67 -59.73 -15.53
CA HIS A 45 -19.41 -60.92 -15.09
C HIS A 45 -20.94 -60.71 -15.04
N ASP A 46 -21.39 -59.48 -14.83
CA ASP A 46 -22.81 -59.13 -14.79
C ASP A 46 -23.04 -57.75 -15.43
N ALA A 47 -23.21 -57.76 -16.75
CA ALA A 47 -23.53 -56.54 -17.50
C ALA A 47 -24.90 -55.97 -17.10
N LEU A 48 -25.85 -56.83 -16.69
CA LEU A 48 -27.20 -56.40 -16.30
C LEU A 48 -27.15 -55.61 -14.98
N TRP A 49 -26.32 -56.01 -14.02
CA TRP A 49 -26.07 -55.24 -12.81
C TRP A 49 -25.49 -53.86 -13.14
N MET A 50 -24.50 -53.78 -14.03
CA MET A 50 -23.93 -52.49 -14.45
C MET A 50 -25.01 -51.60 -15.08
N ILE A 51 -25.80 -52.11 -16.03
CA ILE A 51 -26.89 -51.38 -16.68
C ILE A 51 -27.98 -50.96 -15.67
N SER A 52 -28.35 -51.84 -14.74
CA SER A 52 -29.36 -51.55 -13.72
C SER A 52 -28.91 -50.43 -12.76
N ARG A 53 -27.60 -50.34 -12.51
CA ARG A 53 -27.03 -49.24 -11.74
C ARG A 53 -27.03 -47.92 -12.50
N GLN A 54 -26.74 -47.93 -13.81
CA GLN A 54 -26.90 -46.75 -14.69
C GLN A 54 -28.35 -46.25 -14.68
N TRP A 55 -29.31 -47.18 -14.74
CA TRP A 55 -30.73 -46.85 -14.62
C TRP A 55 -31.09 -46.24 -13.25
N GLN A 56 -30.57 -46.79 -12.15
CA GLN A 56 -30.86 -46.31 -10.80
C GLN A 56 -30.41 -44.87 -10.56
N VAL A 57 -29.28 -44.45 -11.14
CA VAL A 57 -28.78 -43.07 -11.03
C VAL A 57 -29.37 -42.12 -12.08
N GLY A 58 -30.25 -42.62 -12.95
CA GLY A 58 -30.94 -41.83 -13.95
C GLY A 58 -30.15 -41.57 -15.24
N GLU A 59 -29.07 -42.29 -15.51
CA GLU A 59 -28.25 -42.12 -16.73
C GLU A 59 -29.09 -42.29 -18.01
N PHE A 60 -30.05 -43.22 -18.01
CA PHE A 60 -30.97 -43.43 -19.13
C PHE A 60 -32.11 -42.42 -19.23
N LYS A 61 -32.26 -41.51 -18.26
CA LYS A 61 -33.19 -40.38 -18.42
C LYS A 61 -32.72 -39.45 -19.54
N GLY A 62 -31.40 -39.43 -19.81
CA GLY A 62 -30.79 -38.63 -20.86
C GLY A 62 -31.09 -37.15 -20.64
N GLU A 63 -30.24 -36.46 -19.88
CA GLU A 63 -30.31 -35.00 -19.88
C GLU A 63 -29.81 -34.50 -21.25
N ASP A 64 -30.59 -33.63 -21.89
CA ASP A 64 -30.25 -32.99 -23.16
C ASP A 64 -29.18 -31.91 -22.91
N ALA A 65 -27.99 -32.37 -22.52
CA ALA A 65 -26.89 -31.55 -22.06
C ALA A 65 -25.63 -31.93 -22.85
N GLY A 66 -25.50 -31.40 -24.06
CA GLY A 66 -24.29 -31.55 -24.86
C GLY A 66 -23.10 -30.82 -24.22
N SER A 67 -22.03 -31.54 -23.90
CA SER A 67 -20.80 -30.92 -23.40
C SER A 67 -20.17 -29.99 -24.44
N PRO A 68 -19.55 -28.87 -24.03
CA PRO A 68 -18.88 -27.97 -24.95
C PRO A 68 -17.60 -28.65 -25.50
N VAL A 69 -17.41 -28.61 -26.82
CA VAL A 69 -16.20 -29.14 -27.49
C VAL A 69 -15.36 -28.05 -28.13
N PHE A 70 -15.96 -26.89 -28.38
CA PHE A 70 -15.30 -25.80 -29.06
C PHE A 70 -15.95 -24.47 -28.66
N ALA A 71 -15.15 -23.43 -28.47
CA ALA A 71 -15.66 -22.08 -28.18
C ALA A 71 -14.92 -21.02 -28.99
N LYS A 72 -15.65 -19.99 -29.41
CA LYS A 72 -15.11 -18.78 -30.01
C LYS A 72 -15.47 -17.59 -29.14
N LEU A 73 -14.46 -16.88 -28.68
CA LEU A 73 -14.61 -15.65 -27.91
C LEU A 73 -14.18 -14.46 -28.78
N HIS A 74 -15.05 -13.46 -28.86
CA HIS A 74 -14.72 -12.17 -29.44
C HIS A 74 -14.63 -11.13 -28.33
N VAL A 75 -13.45 -10.53 -28.19
CA VAL A 75 -13.22 -9.48 -27.20
C VAL A 75 -12.86 -8.18 -27.89
N GLU A 76 -13.13 -7.08 -27.20
CA GLU A 76 -12.63 -5.76 -27.54
C GLU A 76 -11.67 -5.31 -26.45
N ASN A 77 -10.44 -4.95 -26.83
CA ASN A 77 -9.47 -4.39 -25.91
C ASN A 77 -9.28 -2.91 -26.22
N ARG A 78 -9.18 -2.11 -25.16
CA ARG A 78 -8.99 -0.67 -25.21
C ARG A 78 -7.83 -0.28 -24.31
N ARG A 79 -6.94 0.55 -24.82
CA ARG A 79 -5.73 0.94 -24.10
C ARG A 79 -6.04 2.02 -23.09
N LEU A 80 -5.22 2.13 -22.05
CA LEU A 80 -5.19 3.34 -21.23
C LEU A 80 -4.49 4.46 -22.02
N GLU A 81 -5.07 5.65 -22.01
CA GLU A 81 -4.59 6.79 -22.80
C GLU A 81 -4.12 7.95 -21.95
N ALA A 82 -4.81 8.21 -20.85
CA ALA A 82 -4.45 9.29 -19.94
C ALA A 82 -4.44 8.81 -18.49
N TYR A 83 -3.61 9.46 -17.71
CA TYR A 83 -3.56 9.42 -16.27
C TYR A 83 -3.82 10.83 -15.73
N ARG A 84 -4.46 10.93 -14.58
CA ARG A 84 -4.71 12.19 -13.88
C ARG A 84 -4.51 12.00 -12.39
N ALA A 85 -3.50 12.67 -11.84
CA ALA A 85 -3.22 12.73 -10.41
C ALA A 85 -4.20 13.68 -9.71
N GLY A 86 -5.12 13.16 -8.89
CA GLY A 86 -6.16 13.95 -8.22
C GLY A 86 -6.96 14.83 -9.19
N ASP A 87 -6.97 16.14 -8.91
CA ASP A 87 -7.62 17.17 -9.75
C ASP A 87 -6.63 17.88 -10.72
N ALA A 88 -5.45 17.31 -10.94
CA ALA A 88 -4.45 17.87 -11.86
C ALA A 88 -4.91 17.82 -13.33
N ALA A 89 -4.12 18.45 -14.20
CA ALA A 89 -4.32 18.29 -15.63
C ALA A 89 -4.05 16.82 -16.02
N PRO A 90 -4.88 16.21 -16.89
CA PRO A 90 -4.61 14.91 -17.46
C PRO A 90 -3.31 14.91 -18.26
N GLU A 91 -2.52 13.85 -18.11
CA GLU A 91 -1.29 13.61 -18.85
C GLU A 91 -1.36 12.27 -19.59
N PRO A 92 -0.54 12.06 -20.64
CA PRO A 92 -0.54 10.79 -21.36
C PRO A 92 -0.13 9.64 -20.44
N PHE A 93 -0.83 8.52 -20.54
CA PHE A 93 -0.54 7.34 -19.72
C PHE A 93 0.87 6.80 -20.04
N ASP A 94 1.73 6.70 -19.02
CA ASP A 94 3.09 6.18 -19.19
C ASP A 94 3.12 4.66 -18.98
N TYR A 95 3.56 3.90 -19.98
CA TYR A 95 3.69 2.44 -19.87
C TYR A 95 5.08 1.99 -19.41
N ASP A 96 6.06 2.89 -19.38
CA ASP A 96 7.41 2.62 -18.89
C ASP A 96 7.48 2.64 -17.35
N LEU A 97 6.40 3.06 -16.69
CA LEU A 97 6.25 3.06 -15.24
C LEU A 97 5.09 2.15 -14.80
N PRO A 98 5.25 1.38 -13.70
CA PRO A 98 4.11 0.75 -13.05
C PRO A 98 3.14 1.82 -12.53
N LEU A 99 1.85 1.49 -12.50
CA LEU A 99 0.81 2.45 -12.10
C LEU A 99 1.00 2.92 -10.65
N GLU A 100 1.46 2.05 -9.76
CA GLU A 100 1.79 2.40 -8.37
C GLU A 100 2.87 3.47 -8.31
N ALA A 101 3.88 3.43 -9.19
CA ALA A 101 4.91 4.48 -9.21
C ALA A 101 4.36 5.81 -9.74
N GLN A 102 3.45 5.81 -10.73
CA GLN A 102 2.82 7.03 -11.22
C GLN A 102 1.86 7.66 -10.18
N VAL A 103 1.18 6.81 -9.41
CA VAL A 103 0.20 7.24 -8.40
C VAL A 103 0.86 7.65 -7.09
N GLU A 104 1.78 6.82 -6.59
CA GLU A 104 2.26 6.95 -5.22
C GLU A 104 3.48 7.84 -5.09
N ALA A 105 4.21 8.08 -6.18
CA ALA A 105 5.48 8.78 -6.12
C ALA A 105 5.34 10.16 -5.52
N ARG A 106 6.24 10.44 -4.57
CA ARG A 106 6.37 11.71 -3.86
C ARG A 106 7.78 12.26 -4.05
N PRO A 107 7.94 13.60 -4.08
CA PRO A 107 9.25 14.20 -4.20
C PRO A 107 10.10 13.90 -2.97
N ILE A 108 11.37 13.56 -3.19
CA ILE A 108 12.34 13.43 -2.10
C ILE A 108 12.61 14.81 -1.51
N ALA A 109 12.46 14.93 -0.18
CA ALA A 109 12.77 16.17 0.51
C ALA A 109 14.29 16.41 0.60
N PHE A 110 14.82 17.28 -0.27
CA PHE A 110 16.21 17.75 -0.21
C PHE A 110 16.35 19.07 0.55
N ALA A 111 15.26 19.82 0.69
CA ALA A 111 15.20 21.03 1.51
C ALA A 111 13.81 21.17 2.13
N ARG A 112 13.73 21.80 3.30
CA ARG A 112 12.48 22.16 3.96
C ARG A 112 12.69 23.38 4.85
N GLU A 113 11.86 24.40 4.70
CA GLU A 113 11.96 25.67 5.46
C GLU A 113 13.37 26.30 5.43
N GLY A 114 14.05 26.24 4.28
CA GLY A 114 15.42 26.78 4.16
C GLY A 114 16.53 25.91 4.75
N HIS A 115 16.20 24.73 5.28
CA HIS A 115 17.18 23.75 5.76
C HIS A 115 17.33 22.62 4.75
N PHE A 116 18.57 22.31 4.37
CA PHE A 116 18.83 21.14 3.54
C PHE A 116 18.69 19.84 4.34
N LEU A 117 18.13 18.82 3.70
CA LEU A 117 17.93 17.46 4.18
C LEU A 117 18.70 16.48 3.28
N SER A 118 18.55 15.17 3.52
CA SER A 118 19.04 14.10 2.64
C SER A 118 20.52 14.24 2.26
N LEU A 119 21.38 14.57 3.24
CA LEU A 119 22.82 14.76 3.00
C LEU A 119 23.48 13.55 2.34
N ASP A 120 23.04 12.35 2.69
CA ASP A 120 23.49 11.09 2.08
C ASP A 120 23.30 11.09 0.55
N LEU A 121 22.10 11.43 0.06
CA LEU A 121 21.79 11.53 -1.36
C LEU A 121 22.55 12.69 -2.01
N ARG A 122 22.63 13.85 -1.34
CA ARG A 122 23.39 15.02 -1.82
C ARG A 122 24.87 14.71 -2.01
N LEU A 123 25.47 13.97 -1.09
CA LEU A 123 26.85 13.51 -1.19
C LEU A 123 27.01 12.44 -2.27
N LEU A 124 26.05 11.52 -2.45
CA LEU A 124 26.06 10.56 -3.56
C LEU A 124 26.02 11.27 -4.91
N MET A 125 25.17 12.28 -5.06
CA MET A 125 25.10 13.13 -6.25
C MET A 125 26.43 13.84 -6.50
N GLY A 126 27.01 14.48 -5.48
CA GLY A 126 28.28 15.20 -5.61
C GLY A 126 29.43 14.28 -5.99
N ARG A 127 29.51 13.10 -5.36
CA ARG A 127 30.50 12.06 -5.71
C ARG A 127 30.32 11.55 -7.13
N HIS A 128 29.09 11.39 -7.60
CA HIS A 128 28.82 10.95 -8.97
C HIS A 128 29.27 12.00 -9.98
N TRP A 129 28.92 13.27 -9.76
CA TRP A 129 29.37 14.39 -10.59
C TRP A 129 30.90 14.44 -10.70
N LEU A 130 31.59 14.45 -9.55
CA LEU A 130 33.05 14.50 -9.50
C LEU A 130 33.71 13.31 -10.21
N LYS A 131 33.06 12.14 -10.22
CA LYS A 131 33.52 10.98 -11.00
C LYS A 131 33.29 11.16 -12.50
N LEU A 132 32.16 11.76 -12.90
CA LEU A 132 31.82 12.01 -14.30
C LEU A 132 32.82 12.96 -14.95
N ILE A 133 33.19 14.06 -14.28
CA ILE A 133 34.07 15.09 -14.82
C ILE A 133 35.57 14.79 -14.68
N ALA A 134 35.95 13.69 -14.03
CA ALA A 134 37.35 13.32 -13.84
C ALA A 134 38.21 13.33 -15.14
N PRO A 135 37.68 12.96 -16.33
CA PRO A 135 38.41 13.06 -17.59
C PRO A 135 38.75 14.49 -18.04
N LEU A 136 38.06 15.51 -17.52
CA LEU A 136 38.27 16.93 -17.89
C LEU A 136 39.48 17.55 -17.18
N GLY A 137 40.01 16.90 -16.13
CA GLY A 137 41.14 17.40 -15.36
C GLY A 137 40.81 17.64 -13.88
N PRO A 138 41.69 18.34 -13.14
CA PRO A 138 41.62 18.48 -11.69
C PRO A 138 40.63 19.56 -11.20
N HIS A 139 39.37 19.54 -11.65
CA HIS A 139 38.35 20.53 -11.28
C HIS A 139 37.63 20.23 -9.96
N ARG A 140 38.03 19.18 -9.24
CA ARG A 140 37.34 18.70 -8.04
C ARG A 140 37.19 19.80 -6.98
N ASP A 141 38.28 20.51 -6.69
CA ASP A 141 38.31 21.49 -5.61
C ASP A 141 37.52 22.76 -5.97
N GLU A 142 37.44 23.10 -7.27
CA GLU A 142 36.60 24.19 -7.77
C GLU A 142 35.11 23.93 -7.50
N TYR A 143 34.63 22.70 -7.80
CA TYR A 143 33.24 22.33 -7.51
C TYR A 143 32.93 22.25 -6.03
N ILE A 144 33.88 21.80 -5.20
CA ILE A 144 33.69 21.80 -3.74
C ILE A 144 33.61 23.22 -3.21
N ALA A 145 34.47 24.11 -3.67
CA ALA A 145 34.45 25.52 -3.28
C ALA A 145 33.16 26.23 -3.75
N ARG A 146 32.65 25.87 -4.93
CA ARG A 146 31.43 26.47 -5.51
C ARG A 146 30.14 25.97 -4.86
N TYR A 147 30.07 24.67 -4.59
CA TYR A 147 28.91 24.01 -4.00
C TYR A 147 29.28 23.30 -2.68
N PRO A 148 29.71 24.05 -1.64
CA PRO A 148 30.18 23.43 -0.41
C PRO A 148 29.01 22.93 0.45
N VAL A 149 29.21 21.80 1.13
CA VAL A 149 28.41 21.52 2.34
C VAL A 149 28.87 22.50 3.42
N ARG A 150 27.98 23.42 3.83
CA ARG A 150 28.30 24.47 4.80
C ARG A 150 28.40 23.92 6.22
N VAL A 151 29.35 24.45 6.99
CA VAL A 151 29.44 24.22 8.44
C VAL A 151 28.28 24.97 9.11
N PRO A 152 27.42 24.30 9.89
CA PRO A 152 26.41 24.99 10.68
C PRO A 152 27.06 25.66 11.90
N ASP A 153 26.61 26.86 12.27
CA ASP A 153 27.05 27.52 13.51
C ASP A 153 26.22 27.03 14.71
N PRO A 154 26.78 26.29 15.68
CA PRO A 154 26.03 25.78 16.83
C PRO A 154 25.43 26.88 17.73
N ALA A 155 25.91 28.13 17.62
CA ALA A 155 25.34 29.26 18.36
C ALA A 155 24.07 29.82 17.72
N ASP A 156 23.79 29.48 16.45
CA ASP A 156 22.59 29.94 15.74
C ASP A 156 21.40 29.01 16.02
N PRO A 157 20.32 29.51 16.66
CA PRO A 157 19.11 28.73 16.89
C PRO A 157 18.43 28.24 15.59
N ALA A 158 18.68 28.89 14.45
CA ALA A 158 18.12 28.49 13.16
C ALA A 158 18.66 27.15 12.69
N VAL A 159 19.91 26.78 13.01
CA VAL A 159 20.49 25.48 12.62
C VAL A 159 20.26 24.39 13.67
N ALA A 160 19.41 24.63 14.67
CA ALA A 160 19.05 23.65 15.68
C ALA A 160 18.65 22.27 15.12
N PRO A 161 17.92 22.14 13.99
CA PRO A 161 17.61 20.81 13.42
C PRO A 161 18.84 19.96 13.07
N VAL A 162 19.99 20.59 12.82
CA VAL A 162 21.27 19.94 12.53
C VAL A 162 22.11 19.76 13.81
N CYS A 163 22.27 20.82 14.60
CA CYS A 163 23.19 20.85 15.75
C CYS A 163 22.63 20.19 17.02
N SER A 164 21.31 19.97 17.10
CA SER A 164 20.67 19.28 18.23
C SER A 164 20.99 17.80 18.29
N ASP A 165 21.19 17.16 17.13
CA ASP A 165 21.47 15.74 17.04
C ASP A 165 22.97 15.48 16.87
N PRO A 166 23.62 14.74 17.79
CA PRO A 166 25.04 14.46 17.70
C PRO A 166 25.45 13.70 16.44
N GLU A 167 24.67 12.72 15.98
CA GLU A 167 25.01 11.93 14.78
C GLU A 167 24.94 12.81 13.52
N THR A 168 23.88 13.60 13.35
CA THR A 168 23.73 14.58 12.27
C THR A 168 24.91 15.53 12.25
N TRP A 169 25.22 16.14 13.40
CA TRP A 169 26.32 17.10 13.53
C TRP A 169 27.66 16.48 13.12
N GLN A 170 27.98 15.27 13.59
CA GLN A 170 29.21 14.57 13.25
C GLN A 170 29.32 14.29 11.74
N HIS A 171 28.24 13.85 11.10
CA HIS A 171 28.23 13.61 9.66
C HIS A 171 28.45 14.90 8.86
N VAL A 172 27.74 15.97 9.23
CA VAL A 172 27.90 17.28 8.57
C VAL A 172 29.32 17.81 8.78
N ALA A 173 29.82 17.83 10.01
CA ALA A 173 31.16 18.33 10.34
C ALA A 173 32.29 17.53 9.65
N ALA A 174 32.10 16.23 9.42
CA ALA A 174 33.06 15.37 8.73
C ALA A 174 33.21 15.75 7.24
N VAL A 175 32.13 16.19 6.60
CA VAL A 175 32.11 16.49 5.15
C VAL A 175 32.10 17.98 4.82
N ALA A 176 31.78 18.83 5.79
CA ALA A 176 31.66 20.26 5.58
C ALA A 176 32.97 20.83 5.00
N GLU A 177 32.83 21.63 3.95
CA GLU A 177 33.93 22.23 3.16
C GLU A 177 34.91 21.23 2.50
N ARG A 178 34.73 19.92 2.70
CA ARG A 178 35.57 18.85 2.10
C ARG A 178 34.85 18.07 1.00
N ALA A 179 33.53 18.19 0.96
CA ALA A 179 32.67 17.55 0.00
C ALA A 179 31.74 18.56 -0.67
N MET A 180 31.41 18.24 -1.91
CA MET A 180 30.45 18.97 -2.72
C MET A 180 29.03 18.56 -2.36
N ASP A 181 28.12 19.53 -2.31
CA ASP A 181 26.69 19.32 -2.34
C ASP A 181 26.22 19.12 -3.79
N GLY A 182 25.99 17.86 -4.17
CA GLY A 182 25.54 17.54 -5.53
C GLY A 182 24.13 18.01 -5.85
N TYR A 183 23.28 18.21 -4.85
CA TYR A 183 21.92 18.72 -5.08
C TYR A 183 21.95 20.22 -5.37
N ALA A 184 22.88 20.97 -4.78
CA ALA A 184 23.07 22.37 -5.13
C ALA A 184 23.48 22.55 -6.60
N LEU A 185 24.32 21.67 -7.14
CA LEU A 185 24.59 21.63 -8.58
C LEU A 185 23.37 21.21 -9.39
N TYR A 186 22.64 20.18 -8.95
CA TYR A 186 21.41 19.74 -9.62
C TYR A 186 20.40 20.89 -9.77
N LEU A 187 20.13 21.63 -8.70
CA LEU A 187 19.28 22.81 -8.72
C LEU A 187 19.79 23.92 -9.65
N HIS A 188 21.11 24.12 -9.71
CA HIS A 188 21.71 25.10 -10.63
C HIS A 188 21.47 24.72 -12.09
N LEU A 189 21.64 23.44 -12.44
CA LEU A 189 21.45 22.94 -13.80
C LEU A 189 19.97 22.94 -14.21
N GLU A 190 19.08 22.47 -13.34
CA GLU A 190 17.62 22.55 -13.54
C GLU A 190 17.11 23.99 -13.69
N GLY A 191 17.74 24.93 -12.98
CA GLY A 191 17.47 26.36 -13.09
C GLY A 191 17.99 27.03 -14.37
N GLY A 192 18.53 26.26 -15.32
CA GLY A 192 19.09 26.76 -16.58
C GLY A 192 20.54 27.22 -16.51
N GLY A 193 21.22 26.99 -15.39
CA GLY A 193 22.66 27.21 -15.25
C GLY A 193 23.47 26.18 -16.04
N VAL A 194 24.72 26.52 -16.36
CA VAL A 194 25.63 25.64 -17.10
C VAL A 194 26.72 25.08 -16.19
N ALA A 195 27.18 23.86 -16.49
CA ALA A 195 28.08 23.13 -15.58
C ALA A 195 29.45 23.79 -15.39
N HIS A 196 29.90 24.61 -16.35
CA HIS A 196 31.17 25.32 -16.25
C HIS A 196 31.09 26.65 -15.45
N ASP A 197 29.90 27.05 -14.99
CA ASP A 197 29.69 28.31 -14.26
C ASP A 197 30.56 28.42 -13.00
N GLY A 198 31.48 29.39 -13.01
CA GLY A 198 32.40 29.62 -11.89
C GLY A 198 33.50 28.57 -11.74
N THR A 199 33.78 27.82 -12.81
CA THR A 199 34.90 26.86 -12.90
C THR A 199 35.91 27.29 -13.97
N SER A 200 37.07 26.64 -14.02
CA SER A 200 38.05 26.84 -15.09
C SER A 200 37.82 25.97 -16.34
N ILE A 201 36.74 25.18 -16.37
CA ILE A 201 36.38 24.34 -17.52
C ILE A 201 35.95 25.22 -18.69
N ALA A 202 36.40 24.88 -19.91
CA ALA A 202 36.01 25.63 -21.10
C ALA A 202 34.50 25.46 -21.38
N PRO A 203 33.81 26.51 -21.87
CA PRO A 203 32.41 26.42 -22.24
C PRO A 203 32.13 25.28 -23.22
N GLY A 204 31.13 24.46 -22.93
CA GLY A 204 30.74 23.29 -23.74
C GLY A 204 31.36 21.95 -23.31
N ASP A 205 32.53 21.95 -22.68
CA ASP A 205 33.25 20.70 -22.35
C ASP A 205 32.54 19.89 -21.24
N ALA A 206 31.79 20.56 -20.36
CA ALA A 206 31.06 19.93 -19.26
C ALA A 206 29.60 19.57 -19.61
N ASP A 207 29.04 20.09 -20.71
CA ASP A 207 27.60 20.05 -20.97
C ASP A 207 27.10 18.61 -21.18
N GLY A 208 27.86 17.80 -21.92
CA GLY A 208 27.54 16.37 -22.10
C GLY A 208 27.61 15.57 -20.79
N PHE A 209 28.43 15.98 -19.82
CA PHE A 209 28.45 15.37 -18.49
C PHE A 209 27.26 15.83 -17.65
N ALA A 210 26.84 17.10 -17.78
CA ALA A 210 25.67 17.65 -17.10
C ALA A 210 24.40 16.88 -17.51
N THR A 211 24.17 16.68 -18.80
CA THR A 211 23.04 15.88 -19.30
C THR A 211 23.08 14.44 -18.75
N ARG A 212 24.26 13.82 -18.71
CA ARG A 212 24.42 12.46 -18.16
C ARG A 212 24.19 12.40 -16.64
N PHE A 213 24.49 13.47 -15.92
CA PHE A 213 24.29 13.59 -14.48
C PHE A 213 22.79 13.69 -14.14
N LEU A 214 22.05 14.57 -14.83
CA LEU A 214 20.60 14.71 -14.67
C LEU A 214 19.88 13.40 -15.00
N ALA A 215 20.16 12.85 -16.19
CA ALA A 215 19.57 11.58 -16.64
C ALA A 215 19.98 10.37 -15.77
N TRP A 216 21.11 10.43 -15.06
CA TRP A 216 21.47 9.41 -14.08
C TRP A 216 20.56 9.49 -12.85
N PHE A 217 20.37 10.69 -12.30
CA PHE A 217 19.57 10.90 -11.09
C PHE A 217 18.10 10.56 -11.33
N GLU A 218 17.51 11.08 -12.41
CA GLU A 218 16.12 10.81 -12.83
C GLU A 218 15.87 9.31 -13.04
N ARG A 219 16.86 8.58 -13.55
CA ARG A 219 16.77 7.12 -13.69
C ARG A 219 16.88 6.37 -12.36
N GLN A 220 17.55 6.93 -11.34
CA GLN A 220 17.67 6.26 -10.04
C GLN A 220 16.40 6.38 -9.21
N PHE A 221 15.80 7.57 -9.19
CA PHE A 221 14.62 7.89 -8.39
C PHE A 221 13.58 8.57 -9.26
N HIS A 222 12.42 7.95 -9.42
CA HIS A 222 11.28 8.59 -10.06
C HIS A 222 10.78 9.72 -9.14
N GLN A 223 10.84 10.96 -9.64
CA GLN A 223 10.38 12.16 -8.95
C GLN A 223 9.17 12.70 -9.72
N PRO A 224 8.00 12.90 -9.07
CA PRO A 224 6.91 13.62 -9.70
C PRO A 224 7.25 15.12 -9.78
N GLU A 225 6.75 15.82 -10.81
CA GLU A 225 6.84 17.30 -10.84
C GLU A 225 6.05 17.93 -9.69
N VAL A 226 4.87 17.36 -9.39
CA VAL A 226 4.02 17.80 -8.27
C VAL A 226 3.31 16.61 -7.64
N ASP A 227 3.35 16.54 -6.31
CA ASP A 227 2.61 15.57 -5.50
C ASP A 227 1.12 15.93 -5.45
N ARG A 228 0.36 15.51 -6.47
CA ARG A 228 -1.08 15.82 -6.62
C ARG A 228 -2.01 14.66 -6.33
N ALA A 229 -1.51 13.43 -6.44
CA ALA A 229 -2.32 12.24 -6.22
C ALA A 229 -2.60 12.04 -4.72
N TRP A 230 -1.60 12.25 -3.86
CA TRP A 230 -1.79 12.23 -2.41
C TRP A 230 -2.72 13.37 -1.97
N GLN A 231 -3.82 13.03 -1.30
CA GLN A 231 -4.76 13.97 -0.70
C GLN A 231 -4.46 14.06 0.80
N PRO A 232 -3.82 15.15 1.28
CA PRO A 232 -3.42 15.22 2.66
C PRO A 232 -4.58 15.26 3.66
N ASP A 233 -5.75 15.75 3.25
CA ASP A 233 -6.97 15.85 4.07
C ASP A 233 -7.66 14.51 4.29
N SER A 234 -7.51 13.58 3.35
CA SER A 234 -8.12 12.23 3.33
C SER A 234 -7.09 11.12 3.64
N LEU A 235 -5.80 11.46 3.66
CA LEU A 235 -4.69 10.53 3.93
C LEU A 235 -4.62 9.35 2.95
N ASP A 236 -5.01 9.56 1.70
CA ASP A 236 -5.03 8.56 0.65
C ASP A 236 -4.61 9.17 -0.69
N TYR A 237 -4.49 8.31 -1.70
CA TYR A 237 -4.26 8.69 -3.08
C TYR A 237 -5.58 8.72 -3.83
N ARG A 238 -5.76 9.76 -4.65
CA ARG A 238 -6.86 9.92 -5.57
C ARG A 238 -6.30 10.12 -6.97
N PHE A 239 -6.82 9.37 -7.94
CA PHE A 239 -6.41 9.49 -9.33
C PHE A 239 -7.50 8.99 -10.28
N ALA A 240 -7.33 9.27 -11.56
CA ALA A 240 -8.14 8.71 -12.62
C ALA A 240 -7.28 8.25 -13.79
N ILE A 241 -7.76 7.23 -14.50
CA ILE A 241 -7.21 6.77 -15.78
C ILE A 241 -8.33 6.79 -16.81
N SER A 242 -8.01 7.03 -18.08
CA SER A 242 -9.00 6.98 -19.14
C SER A 242 -8.59 6.04 -20.27
N THR A 243 -9.57 5.54 -20.98
CA THR A 243 -9.41 4.66 -22.15
C THR A 243 -9.77 5.37 -23.45
N ASP A 244 -9.36 4.81 -24.58
CA ASP A 244 -9.76 5.24 -25.94
C ASP A 244 -11.22 4.88 -26.30
N ASP A 245 -12.05 4.58 -25.30
CA ASP A 245 -13.45 4.25 -25.50
C ASP A 245 -14.26 5.52 -25.80
N THR A 246 -15.04 5.48 -26.88
CA THR A 246 -15.97 6.54 -27.27
C THR A 246 -17.35 6.37 -26.63
N ALA A 247 -17.59 5.26 -25.93
CA ALA A 247 -18.80 5.02 -25.16
C ALA A 247 -18.77 5.72 -23.79
N GLU A 248 -19.93 5.86 -23.15
CA GLU A 248 -20.04 6.35 -21.77
C GLU A 248 -19.18 5.53 -20.81
N GLY A 249 -18.51 6.19 -19.86
CA GLY A 249 -17.63 5.52 -18.89
C GLY A 249 -16.20 5.33 -19.38
N ALA A 250 -15.66 6.23 -20.20
CA ALA A 250 -14.28 6.16 -20.66
C ALA A 250 -13.25 6.46 -19.55
N VAL A 251 -13.70 6.98 -18.40
CA VAL A 251 -12.87 7.33 -17.24
C VAL A 251 -13.10 6.31 -16.13
N LEU A 252 -12.01 5.86 -15.51
CA LEU A 252 -12.00 5.03 -14.31
C LEU A 252 -11.34 5.84 -13.20
N ARG A 253 -12.01 5.96 -12.04
CA ARG A 253 -11.56 6.82 -10.95
C ARG A 253 -11.34 6.00 -9.68
N ALA A 254 -10.22 6.23 -9.03
CA ALA A 254 -9.99 5.81 -7.66
C ALA A 254 -10.27 6.98 -6.73
N GLU A 255 -11.33 6.89 -5.93
CA GLU A 255 -11.64 7.92 -4.92
C GLU A 255 -10.74 7.80 -3.69
N SER A 256 -10.34 6.58 -3.33
CA SER A 256 -9.44 6.30 -2.21
C SER A 256 -8.56 5.08 -2.49
N TYR A 257 -7.24 5.26 -2.41
CA TYR A 257 -6.24 4.20 -2.53
C TYR A 257 -5.09 4.46 -1.54
N HIS A 258 -4.64 3.47 -0.75
CA HIS A 258 -3.72 3.79 0.36
C HIS A 258 -2.82 2.66 0.90
N HIS A 259 -2.87 1.44 0.37
CA HIS A 259 -2.28 0.23 0.97
C HIS A 259 -1.21 -0.46 0.09
N GLY A 260 -0.72 0.20 -0.95
CA GLY A 260 0.47 -0.21 -1.71
C GLY A 260 0.30 -1.33 -2.74
N ASP A 261 -0.85 -2.03 -2.74
CA ASP A 261 -1.19 -3.04 -3.74
C ASP A 261 -2.42 -2.57 -4.53
N LEU A 262 -2.17 -1.91 -5.67
CA LEU A 262 -3.22 -1.39 -6.53
C LEU A 262 -3.84 -2.50 -7.38
N GLU A 263 -5.18 -2.54 -7.38
CA GLU A 263 -5.99 -3.57 -8.03
C GLU A 263 -7.27 -3.00 -8.64
N TRP A 264 -7.91 -3.77 -9.52
CA TRP A 264 -9.09 -3.35 -10.28
C TRP A 264 -10.24 -2.82 -9.42
N TYR A 265 -10.44 -3.36 -8.21
CA TYR A 265 -11.54 -2.99 -7.31
C TYR A 265 -11.35 -1.62 -6.63
N HIS A 266 -10.20 -0.97 -6.82
CA HIS A 266 -10.00 0.42 -6.36
C HIS A 266 -10.55 1.45 -7.33
N LEU A 267 -10.95 1.03 -8.53
CA LEU A 267 -11.44 1.92 -9.56
C LEU A 267 -12.92 1.66 -9.84
N ASP A 268 -13.66 2.76 -9.91
CA ASP A 268 -15.04 2.77 -10.36
C ASP A 268 -15.13 3.42 -11.74
N VAL A 269 -16.09 2.98 -12.55
CA VAL A 269 -16.40 3.58 -13.85
C VAL A 269 -17.09 4.91 -13.63
N ASP A 270 -16.47 6.00 -14.05
CA ASP A 270 -17.06 7.33 -14.04
C ASP A 270 -17.77 7.59 -15.37
N LYS A 271 -19.10 7.51 -15.35
CA LYS A 271 -19.94 7.80 -16.52
C LYS A 271 -20.34 9.28 -16.63
N ALA A 272 -20.17 10.06 -15.57
CA ALA A 272 -20.55 11.46 -15.55
C ALA A 272 -19.53 12.34 -16.31
N HIS A 273 -18.27 11.91 -16.35
CA HIS A 273 -17.20 12.65 -17.01
C HIS A 273 -16.74 11.97 -18.31
N ALA A 274 -16.53 12.79 -19.34
CA ALA A 274 -15.91 12.35 -20.58
C ALA A 274 -14.39 12.17 -20.41
N ALA A 275 -13.80 11.29 -21.23
CA ALA A 275 -12.35 11.17 -21.28
C ALA A 275 -11.71 12.51 -21.70
N PRO A 276 -10.62 12.92 -21.02
CA PRO A 276 -9.90 14.11 -21.40
C PRO A 276 -9.22 13.94 -22.77
N GLY A 277 -9.17 15.01 -23.56
CA GLY A 277 -8.43 15.02 -24.82
C GLY A 277 -6.94 15.11 -24.56
N VAL A 278 -6.24 13.97 -24.59
CA VAL A 278 -4.78 13.89 -24.42
C VAL A 278 -4.17 13.23 -25.65
N PRO A 279 -2.99 13.68 -26.14
CA PRO A 279 -2.32 13.01 -27.25
C PRO A 279 -2.04 11.54 -26.89
N PRO A 280 -2.34 10.60 -27.80
CA PRO A 280 -2.06 9.20 -27.54
C PRO A 280 -0.55 8.97 -27.33
N HIS A 281 -0.16 8.44 -26.16
CA HIS A 281 1.19 7.91 -25.95
C HIS A 281 1.30 6.46 -26.44
N GLY A 282 2.50 5.88 -26.54
CA GLY A 282 2.75 4.59 -27.20
C GLY A 282 1.72 3.48 -26.91
N THR A 283 1.39 2.65 -27.91
CA THR A 283 0.45 1.54 -27.71
C THR A 283 1.14 0.39 -26.97
N PRO A 284 0.52 -0.20 -25.93
CA PRO A 284 1.11 -1.34 -25.26
C PRO A 284 1.36 -2.50 -26.24
N PRO A 285 2.50 -3.22 -26.14
CA PRO A 285 2.83 -4.31 -27.05
C PRO A 285 1.75 -5.41 -27.10
N GLY A 286 1.40 -5.87 -28.31
CA GLY A 286 0.47 -6.99 -28.47
C GLY A 286 -1.01 -6.65 -28.35
N LEU A 287 -1.37 -5.37 -28.21
CA LEU A 287 -2.76 -4.94 -28.15
C LEU A 287 -3.42 -4.94 -29.54
N ALA A 288 -4.18 -5.99 -29.83
CA ALA A 288 -5.18 -5.96 -30.90
C ALA A 288 -6.51 -5.43 -30.31
N PRO A 289 -7.18 -4.45 -30.95
CA PRO A 289 -8.39 -3.85 -30.40
C PRO A 289 -9.61 -4.78 -30.43
N ARG A 290 -9.65 -5.76 -31.34
CA ARG A 290 -10.78 -6.72 -31.44
C ARG A 290 -10.34 -8.15 -31.81
N PRO A 291 -9.59 -8.86 -30.95
CA PRO A 291 -9.15 -10.21 -31.26
C PRO A 291 -10.30 -11.21 -31.15
N THR A 292 -10.24 -12.24 -32.00
CA THR A 292 -11.12 -13.41 -31.90
C THR A 292 -10.26 -14.63 -31.61
N SER A 293 -10.55 -15.30 -30.51
CA SER A 293 -9.80 -16.46 -30.03
C SER A 293 -10.69 -17.71 -30.09
N SER A 294 -10.08 -18.84 -30.46
CA SER A 294 -10.75 -20.14 -30.48
C SER A 294 -10.15 -21.03 -29.39
N PHE A 295 -11.00 -21.74 -28.66
CA PHE A 295 -10.61 -22.56 -27.51
C PHE A 295 -11.24 -23.94 -27.59
N ILE A 296 -10.53 -24.90 -27.00
CA ILE A 296 -11.11 -26.20 -26.63
C ILE A 296 -11.42 -26.10 -25.13
N PRO A 297 -12.70 -26.07 -24.74
CA PRO A 297 -13.10 -26.04 -23.33
C PRO A 297 -12.47 -27.19 -22.56
N THR A 298 -12.02 -26.91 -21.34
CA THR A 298 -11.54 -27.93 -20.40
C THR A 298 -12.43 -27.94 -19.18
N GLN A 299 -12.81 -29.11 -18.70
CA GLN A 299 -13.62 -29.22 -17.49
C GLN A 299 -12.84 -28.66 -16.30
N LEU A 300 -13.50 -27.85 -15.47
CA LEU A 300 -12.92 -27.33 -14.24
C LEU A 300 -12.52 -28.50 -13.34
N THR A 301 -11.26 -28.51 -12.94
CA THR A 301 -10.73 -29.49 -11.98
C THR A 301 -9.93 -28.75 -10.90
N PHE A 302 -10.05 -29.19 -9.66
CA PHE A 302 -9.34 -28.64 -8.50
C PHE A 302 -9.17 -29.72 -7.45
N GLU A 303 -8.32 -29.49 -6.47
CA GLU A 303 -8.01 -30.50 -5.45
C GLU A 303 -9.23 -30.81 -4.58
N GLY A 304 -9.55 -32.10 -4.45
CA GLY A 304 -10.70 -32.58 -3.68
C GLY A 304 -12.03 -32.56 -4.43
N VAL A 305 -12.06 -32.16 -5.72
CA VAL A 305 -13.27 -32.32 -6.55
C VAL A 305 -13.54 -33.82 -6.78
N PRO A 306 -14.80 -34.27 -6.66
CA PRO A 306 -15.15 -35.65 -6.98
C PRO A 306 -14.88 -35.96 -8.46
N ASN A 307 -14.52 -37.20 -8.76
CA ASN A 307 -14.36 -37.60 -10.15
C ASN A 307 -15.72 -37.80 -10.80
N SER A 308 -15.88 -37.30 -12.03
CA SER A 308 -17.12 -37.43 -12.81
C SER A 308 -17.41 -38.88 -13.25
N ARG A 309 -16.44 -39.80 -13.12
CA ARG A 309 -16.63 -41.22 -13.46
C ARG A 309 -17.11 -42.04 -12.26
N TRP A 310 -18.01 -42.98 -12.55
CA TRP A 310 -18.77 -43.77 -11.58
C TRP A 310 -17.92 -44.56 -10.56
N TRP A 311 -16.71 -45.02 -10.92
CA TRP A 311 -15.83 -45.73 -9.97
C TRP A 311 -14.39 -45.25 -10.10
N THR A 312 -14.02 -44.31 -9.24
CA THR A 312 -12.63 -44.04 -8.92
C THR A 312 -12.45 -44.04 -7.41
N PHE A 313 -11.30 -44.51 -6.94
CA PHE A 313 -10.86 -44.16 -5.60
C PHE A 313 -10.20 -42.79 -5.67
N GLU A 314 -10.75 -41.84 -4.92
CA GLU A 314 -10.20 -40.48 -4.84
C GLU A 314 -8.96 -40.49 -3.97
N ASP A 315 -7.80 -40.26 -4.57
CA ASP A 315 -6.51 -40.11 -3.89
C ASP A 315 -6.19 -38.62 -3.66
N GLY A 316 -7.22 -37.85 -3.31
CA GLY A 316 -7.11 -36.43 -3.02
C GLY A 316 -6.64 -36.20 -1.57
N ARG A 317 -5.71 -35.27 -1.34
CA ARG A 317 -5.31 -34.89 0.03
C ARG A 317 -6.38 -34.04 0.71
N THR A 318 -7.21 -33.35 -0.07
CA THR A 318 -8.31 -32.50 0.39
C THR A 318 -9.62 -33.29 0.45
N ASN A 319 -10.22 -33.39 1.64
CA ASN A 319 -11.52 -34.03 1.85
C ASN A 319 -12.60 -32.97 2.11
N LEU A 320 -13.33 -32.58 1.05
CA LEU A 320 -14.41 -31.60 1.13
C LEU A 320 -15.61 -32.09 1.95
N GLY A 321 -15.85 -33.41 2.00
CA GLY A 321 -16.91 -34.01 2.82
C GLY A 321 -16.68 -33.90 4.33
N ASN A 322 -15.45 -33.60 4.77
CA ASN A 322 -15.12 -33.37 6.18
C ASN A 322 -15.21 -31.88 6.58
N VAL A 323 -15.58 -30.99 5.66
CA VAL A 323 -15.84 -29.60 6.01
C VAL A 323 -17.10 -29.57 6.89
N LYS A 324 -16.96 -29.04 8.12
CA LYS A 324 -18.06 -28.90 9.09
C LYS A 324 -18.53 -27.45 9.13
N PRO A 325 -19.52 -27.06 8.32
CA PRO A 325 -20.07 -25.71 8.36
C PRO A 325 -20.84 -25.48 9.67
N GLY A 326 -20.61 -24.34 10.32
CA GLY A 326 -21.45 -23.86 11.41
C GLY A 326 -22.77 -23.27 10.89
N THR A 327 -23.71 -22.97 11.79
CA THR A 327 -25.05 -22.45 11.43
C THR A 327 -25.02 -21.13 10.66
N LYS A 328 -23.91 -20.38 10.72
CA LYS A 328 -23.74 -19.09 10.03
C LYS A 328 -22.76 -19.15 8.86
N ASP A 329 -22.23 -20.33 8.53
CA ASP A 329 -21.17 -20.47 7.52
C ASP A 329 -21.74 -20.68 6.11
N LEU A 330 -22.57 -19.73 5.64
CA LEU A 330 -23.23 -19.83 4.33
C LEU A 330 -22.20 -19.99 3.18
N ALA A 331 -21.08 -19.27 3.24
CA ALA A 331 -20.03 -19.36 2.23
C ALA A 331 -19.43 -20.78 2.12
N LYS A 332 -19.27 -21.48 3.26
CA LYS A 332 -18.79 -22.88 3.24
C LYS A 332 -19.83 -23.81 2.62
N LEU A 333 -21.12 -23.59 2.91
CA LEU A 333 -22.19 -24.37 2.31
C LEU A 333 -22.25 -24.19 0.79
N ILE A 334 -22.16 -22.95 0.30
CA ILE A 334 -22.12 -22.66 -1.13
C ILE A 334 -20.91 -23.33 -1.79
N LEU A 335 -19.72 -23.25 -1.17
CA LEU A 335 -18.52 -23.88 -1.69
C LEU A 335 -18.65 -25.41 -1.77
N ILE A 336 -19.21 -26.05 -0.74
CA ILE A 336 -19.42 -27.51 -0.71
C ILE A 336 -20.46 -27.92 -1.75
N ASP A 337 -21.57 -27.19 -1.86
CA ASP A 337 -22.61 -27.44 -2.87
C ASP A 337 -22.04 -27.35 -4.28
N PHE A 338 -21.32 -26.26 -4.56
CA PHE A 338 -20.59 -26.10 -5.81
C PHE A 338 -19.64 -27.28 -6.06
N ALA A 339 -18.78 -27.59 -5.11
CA ALA A 339 -17.70 -28.54 -5.35
C ALA A 339 -18.16 -30.00 -5.41
N LEU A 340 -19.24 -30.38 -4.72
CA LEU A 340 -19.72 -31.76 -4.67
C LEU A 340 -20.87 -32.03 -5.64
N ILE A 341 -21.65 -31.01 -6.01
CA ILE A 341 -22.89 -31.19 -6.78
C ILE A 341 -22.80 -30.52 -8.15
N GLN A 342 -22.35 -29.27 -8.23
CA GLN A 342 -22.46 -28.46 -9.46
C GLN A 342 -21.17 -28.41 -10.29
N GLY A 343 -20.02 -28.74 -9.71
CA GLY A 343 -18.69 -28.47 -10.29
C GLY A 343 -18.40 -29.23 -11.59
N ASN A 344 -19.12 -30.32 -11.86
CA ASN A 344 -19.01 -31.12 -13.08
C ASN A 344 -19.46 -30.37 -14.34
N ASP A 345 -20.31 -29.34 -14.23
CA ASP A 345 -20.84 -28.61 -15.38
C ASP A 345 -20.08 -27.31 -15.68
N TRP A 346 -18.92 -27.12 -15.05
CA TRP A 346 -18.09 -25.93 -15.22
C TRP A 346 -16.92 -26.19 -16.16
N PHE A 347 -16.73 -25.28 -17.11
CA PHE A 347 -15.66 -25.33 -18.10
C PHE A 347 -14.83 -24.05 -18.07
N LEU A 348 -13.53 -24.20 -18.28
CA LEU A 348 -12.56 -23.11 -18.29
C LEU A 348 -12.08 -22.81 -19.71
N PHE A 349 -11.94 -21.52 -19.99
CA PHE A 349 -11.32 -20.96 -21.19
C PHE A 349 -10.20 -20.01 -20.77
N PRO A 350 -8.92 -20.39 -20.90
CA PRO A 350 -7.83 -19.50 -20.52
C PRO A 350 -7.73 -18.35 -21.51
N LEU A 351 -7.90 -17.12 -21.03
CA LEU A 351 -7.79 -15.91 -21.84
C LEU A 351 -6.60 -15.08 -21.36
N THR A 352 -5.63 -14.85 -22.25
CA THR A 352 -4.54 -13.91 -22.00
C THR A 352 -5.00 -12.51 -22.36
N LEU A 353 -4.98 -11.60 -21.38
CA LEU A 353 -5.34 -10.20 -21.55
C LEU A 353 -4.08 -9.32 -21.60
N PRO A 354 -4.09 -8.25 -22.40
CA PRO A 354 -3.02 -7.26 -22.37
C PRO A 354 -3.08 -6.45 -21.06
N VAL A 355 -1.92 -6.30 -20.42
CA VAL A 355 -1.76 -5.45 -19.23
C VAL A 355 -1.91 -3.97 -19.62
N GLY A 356 -2.49 -3.15 -18.75
CA GLY A 356 -2.74 -1.73 -19.03
C GLY A 356 -3.84 -1.53 -20.06
N SER A 357 -4.87 -2.37 -20.01
CA SER A 357 -6.01 -2.27 -20.92
C SER A 357 -7.32 -2.61 -20.23
N THR A 358 -8.41 -2.14 -20.81
CA THR A 358 -9.76 -2.64 -20.50
C THR A 358 -10.18 -3.62 -21.58
N THR A 359 -10.88 -4.68 -21.17
CA THR A 359 -11.35 -5.72 -22.08
C THR A 359 -12.85 -5.92 -21.93
N ARG A 360 -13.59 -5.85 -23.03
CA ARG A 360 -15.02 -6.17 -23.08
C ARG A 360 -15.23 -7.47 -23.85
N ILE A 361 -15.94 -8.42 -23.27
CA ILE A 361 -16.41 -9.60 -24.00
C ILE A 361 -17.60 -9.16 -24.87
N ARG A 362 -17.41 -9.15 -26.19
CA ARG A 362 -18.46 -8.80 -27.16
C ARG A 362 -19.31 -10.00 -27.54
N GLY A 363 -18.77 -11.21 -27.40
CA GLY A 363 -19.54 -12.42 -27.63
C GLY A 363 -18.76 -13.69 -27.33
N LEU A 364 -19.48 -14.69 -26.83
CA LEU A 364 -19.00 -16.05 -26.65
C LEU A 364 -19.95 -16.98 -27.38
N ALA A 365 -19.44 -17.74 -28.34
CA ALA A 365 -20.20 -18.79 -29.00
C ALA A 365 -19.60 -20.15 -28.66
N VAL A 366 -20.41 -21.05 -28.11
CA VAL A 366 -20.00 -22.40 -27.70
C VAL A 366 -20.65 -23.41 -28.64
N THR A 367 -19.87 -24.37 -29.11
CA THR A 367 -20.32 -25.51 -29.91
C THR A 367 -20.27 -26.76 -29.05
N SER A 368 -21.39 -27.49 -28.98
CA SER A 368 -21.52 -28.73 -28.21
C SER A 368 -21.09 -29.97 -29.01
N VAL A 369 -20.97 -31.12 -28.34
CA VAL A 369 -20.71 -32.43 -28.96
C VAL A 369 -21.71 -32.81 -30.05
N PHE A 370 -22.94 -32.28 -30.00
CA PHE A 370 -23.99 -32.54 -30.99
C PHE A 370 -23.94 -31.56 -32.19
N GLY A 371 -22.97 -30.66 -32.22
CA GLY A 371 -22.81 -29.65 -33.29
C GLY A 371 -23.70 -28.43 -33.13
N GLU A 372 -24.49 -28.35 -32.07
CA GLU A 372 -25.30 -27.18 -31.75
C GLU A 372 -24.42 -26.01 -31.35
N ARG A 373 -24.81 -24.80 -31.74
CA ARG A 373 -24.06 -23.57 -31.45
C ARG A 373 -24.91 -22.61 -30.63
N THR A 374 -24.49 -22.39 -29.40
CA THR A 374 -25.17 -21.52 -28.44
C THR A 374 -24.40 -20.21 -28.30
N TRP A 375 -25.12 -19.10 -28.36
CA TRP A 375 -24.58 -17.79 -28.00
C TRP A 375 -24.74 -17.58 -26.50
N ILE A 376 -23.62 -17.39 -25.81
CA ILE A 376 -23.57 -17.20 -24.36
C ILE A 376 -23.51 -15.71 -24.07
N GLU A 377 -24.43 -15.24 -23.26
CA GLU A 377 -24.45 -13.88 -22.74
C GLU A 377 -23.76 -13.81 -21.38
N ALA A 378 -23.21 -12.65 -21.04
CA ALA A 378 -22.56 -12.44 -19.75
C ALA A 378 -23.59 -12.51 -18.61
N ALA A 379 -23.27 -13.28 -17.56
CA ALA A 379 -23.97 -13.20 -16.28
C ALA A 379 -23.74 -11.82 -15.63
N GLY A 380 -24.70 -11.33 -14.85
CA GLY A 380 -24.58 -10.03 -14.17
C GLY A 380 -24.90 -8.80 -15.04
N ARG A 381 -25.53 -8.98 -16.21
CA ARG A 381 -26.15 -7.89 -16.99
C ARG A 381 -27.32 -7.26 -16.25
N GLY A 382 -27.68 -6.04 -16.62
CA GLY A 382 -28.81 -5.31 -16.06
C GLY A 382 -28.38 -3.95 -15.50
N GLN A 383 -29.18 -3.43 -14.57
CA GLN A 383 -28.81 -2.23 -13.82
C GLN A 383 -27.76 -2.56 -12.76
N ASP A 384 -26.85 -1.63 -12.52
CA ASP A 384 -25.74 -1.82 -11.59
C ASP A 384 -26.25 -2.02 -10.15
N GLU A 385 -27.26 -1.24 -9.77
CA GLU A 385 -27.92 -1.21 -8.44
C GLU A 385 -29.04 -2.26 -8.27
N ALA A 386 -29.24 -3.17 -9.23
CA ALA A 386 -30.26 -4.20 -9.11
C ALA A 386 -29.87 -5.21 -8.01
N TRP A 387 -30.68 -5.35 -6.97
CA TRP A 387 -30.38 -6.24 -5.83
C TRP A 387 -30.27 -7.74 -6.19
N GLU A 388 -30.90 -8.19 -7.29
CA GLU A 388 -30.78 -9.56 -7.82
C GLU A 388 -29.53 -9.75 -8.69
N ARG A 389 -28.85 -8.67 -9.07
CA ARG A 389 -27.63 -8.74 -9.87
C ARG A 389 -26.51 -9.27 -8.99
N TRP A 390 -25.90 -10.35 -9.47
CA TRP A 390 -24.68 -10.89 -8.88
C TRP A 390 -23.61 -11.00 -9.95
N ASN A 391 -22.44 -10.43 -9.67
CA ASN A 391 -21.27 -10.53 -10.52
C ASN A 391 -19.99 -10.48 -9.69
N MET A 392 -18.91 -11.02 -10.23
CA MET A 392 -17.58 -10.94 -9.65
C MET A 392 -16.59 -10.42 -10.69
N TYR A 393 -15.57 -9.70 -10.24
CA TYR A 393 -14.44 -9.24 -11.08
C TYR A 393 -14.81 -8.23 -12.18
N THR A 394 -15.91 -7.49 -12.01
CA THR A 394 -16.23 -6.31 -12.83
C THR A 394 -16.18 -5.05 -11.98
N LEU A 395 -16.02 -3.91 -12.65
CA LEU A 395 -15.99 -2.60 -12.01
C LEU A 395 -17.41 -2.16 -11.61
N SER A 396 -17.52 -1.48 -10.47
CA SER A 396 -18.74 -0.75 -10.11
C SER A 396 -18.83 0.55 -10.90
N VAL A 397 -20.04 1.09 -11.08
CA VAL A 397 -20.22 2.43 -11.64
C VAL A 397 -20.26 3.44 -10.50
N ALA A 398 -19.48 4.51 -10.61
CA ALA A 398 -19.40 5.53 -9.58
C ALA A 398 -20.76 6.25 -9.41
N GLY A 399 -21.15 6.49 -8.15
CA GLY A 399 -22.41 7.13 -7.80
C GLY A 399 -23.47 6.13 -7.31
N THR A 400 -24.73 6.58 -7.24
CA THR A 400 -25.88 5.77 -6.80
C THR A 400 -27.03 5.86 -7.80
N GLU A 401 -26.73 6.26 -9.04
CA GLU A 401 -27.72 6.39 -10.09
C GLU A 401 -28.08 5.01 -10.65
N ASP A 402 -29.35 4.83 -11.03
CA ASP A 402 -29.81 3.59 -11.66
C ASP A 402 -29.34 3.51 -13.12
N VAL A 403 -28.08 3.15 -13.30
CA VAL A 403 -27.39 3.06 -14.59
C VAL A 403 -27.03 1.62 -14.93
N THR A 404 -26.90 1.33 -16.23
CA THR A 404 -26.55 -0.01 -16.69
C THR A 404 -25.16 -0.40 -16.20
N ALA A 405 -25.04 -1.60 -15.66
CA ALA A 405 -23.76 -2.16 -15.20
C ALA A 405 -22.67 -2.13 -16.28
N ASP A 406 -21.42 -1.88 -15.87
CA ASP A 406 -20.28 -2.07 -16.75
C ASP A 406 -19.76 -3.51 -16.70
N MET A 407 -19.56 -4.10 -17.88
CA MET A 407 -19.13 -5.50 -18.03
C MET A 407 -17.70 -5.61 -18.57
N ARG A 408 -16.92 -4.53 -18.50
CA ARG A 408 -15.50 -4.56 -18.85
C ARG A 408 -14.68 -5.15 -17.71
N TYR A 409 -13.64 -5.88 -18.09
CA TYR A 409 -12.54 -6.27 -17.22
C TYR A 409 -11.45 -5.21 -17.29
N LEU A 410 -10.74 -5.02 -16.18
CA LEU A 410 -9.61 -4.12 -16.09
C LEU A 410 -8.41 -4.93 -15.62
N LEU A 411 -7.33 -4.91 -16.42
CA LEU A 411 -6.05 -5.45 -16.00
C LEU A 411 -5.07 -4.29 -15.90
N LEU A 412 -4.84 -3.82 -14.69
CA LEU A 412 -3.95 -2.70 -14.43
C LEU A 412 -2.48 -3.07 -14.68
N PRO A 413 -1.64 -2.10 -15.09
CA PRO A 413 -0.20 -2.29 -15.16
C PRO A 413 0.42 -2.13 -13.76
N THR A 414 0.13 -3.11 -12.90
CA THR A 414 0.55 -3.17 -11.51
C THR A 414 1.68 -4.16 -11.28
N VAL A 415 2.39 -4.02 -10.16
CA VAL A 415 3.56 -4.84 -9.84
C VAL A 415 3.23 -5.93 -8.83
N PRO A 416 3.52 -7.21 -9.13
CA PRO A 416 3.20 -8.31 -8.22
C PRO A 416 4.06 -8.33 -6.95
N LYS A 417 5.19 -7.61 -6.95
CA LYS A 417 6.09 -7.53 -5.79
C LYS A 417 6.90 -6.26 -5.79
N VAL A 418 6.84 -5.53 -4.68
CA VAL A 418 7.65 -4.33 -4.43
C VAL A 418 8.64 -4.60 -3.30
N GLN A 419 9.90 -4.20 -3.49
CA GLN A 419 10.89 -4.15 -2.41
C GLN A 419 10.71 -2.84 -1.66
N GLN A 420 10.45 -2.94 -0.36
CA GLN A 420 10.27 -1.78 0.50
C GLN A 420 11.52 -1.55 1.34
N GLY A 421 11.99 -0.29 1.37
CA GLY A 421 13.09 0.16 2.21
C GLY A 421 12.65 0.42 3.65
N ALA A 422 13.62 0.85 4.48
CA ALA A 422 13.31 1.30 5.84
C ALA A 422 12.42 2.56 5.81
N PRO A 423 11.49 2.72 6.78
CA PRO A 423 10.66 3.91 6.89
C PRO A 423 11.47 5.20 7.03
N VAL A 424 11.20 6.15 6.14
CA VAL A 424 11.77 7.50 6.16
C VAL A 424 10.99 8.36 7.16
N GLU A 425 9.67 8.28 7.15
CA GLU A 425 8.80 8.94 8.13
C GLU A 425 7.75 7.94 8.63
N GLU A 426 7.41 8.01 9.91
CA GLU A 426 6.29 7.27 10.49
C GLU A 426 5.49 8.18 11.41
N VAL A 427 4.17 8.19 11.23
CA VAL A 427 3.24 9.00 12.01
C VAL A 427 2.10 8.11 12.48
N ALA A 428 1.85 8.10 13.79
CA ALA A 428 0.66 7.47 14.36
C ALA A 428 -0.37 8.54 14.71
N MET A 429 -1.52 8.49 14.04
CA MET A 429 -2.70 9.29 14.36
C MET A 429 -3.53 8.54 15.40
N ILE A 430 -3.70 9.11 16.58
CA ILE A 430 -4.48 8.50 17.67
C ILE A 430 -5.55 9.46 18.18
N ARG A 431 -6.71 8.92 18.58
CA ARG A 431 -7.71 9.68 19.35
C ARG A 431 -7.32 9.68 20.83
N ASP A 432 -7.44 10.85 21.46
CA ASP A 432 -7.36 11.04 22.91
C ASP A 432 -8.72 11.49 23.42
N GLU A 433 -9.51 10.52 23.90
CA GLU A 433 -10.88 10.73 24.41
C GLU A 433 -10.91 11.67 25.61
N MET A 434 -9.85 11.73 26.44
CA MET A 434 -9.81 12.62 27.61
C MET A 434 -9.55 14.07 27.21
N ALA A 435 -8.71 14.29 26.19
CA ALA A 435 -8.43 15.61 25.66
C ALA A 435 -9.41 16.06 24.56
N ASN A 436 -10.32 15.17 24.14
CA ASN A 436 -11.27 15.35 23.04
C ASN A 436 -10.59 15.89 21.76
N MET A 437 -9.46 15.31 21.39
CA MET A 437 -8.67 15.71 20.22
C MET A 437 -7.90 14.51 19.63
N VAL A 438 -7.26 14.74 18.49
CA VAL A 438 -6.38 13.76 17.83
C VAL A 438 -4.93 14.17 17.99
N TRP A 439 -4.04 13.21 18.18
CA TRP A 439 -2.60 13.42 18.14
C TRP A 439 -1.99 12.76 16.92
N ALA A 440 -1.21 13.52 16.17
CA ALA A 440 -0.26 12.99 15.21
C ALA A 440 1.09 12.82 15.93
N ILE A 441 1.42 11.59 16.29
CA ILE A 441 2.68 11.24 16.95
C ILE A 441 3.70 10.92 15.86
N GLU A 442 4.71 11.78 15.72
CA GLU A 442 5.84 11.51 14.84
C GLU A 442 6.70 10.41 15.48
N ALA A 443 6.47 9.17 15.06
CA ALA A 443 7.16 7.99 15.57
C ALA A 443 8.58 7.91 15.00
N ARG A 444 8.76 8.25 13.71
CA ARG A 444 10.06 8.42 13.07
C ARG A 444 10.09 9.71 12.28
N VAL A 445 11.18 10.46 12.45
CA VAL A 445 11.42 11.73 11.76
C VAL A 445 12.68 11.63 10.88
N PRO A 446 12.69 12.22 9.69
CA PRO A 446 13.88 12.27 8.87
C PRO A 446 14.86 13.28 9.48
N MET A 447 16.11 12.87 9.59
CA MET A 447 17.20 13.73 10.04
C MET A 447 17.95 14.33 8.85
N PRO A 448 18.56 15.52 8.99
CA PRO A 448 19.25 16.18 7.87
C PRO A 448 20.36 15.34 7.21
N HIS A 449 20.97 14.40 7.94
CA HIS A 449 21.99 13.51 7.40
C HIS A 449 21.44 12.38 6.50
N GLY A 450 20.11 12.25 6.36
CA GLY A 450 19.46 11.30 5.45
C GLY A 450 18.90 10.04 6.08
N ARG A 451 19.21 9.75 7.36
CA ARG A 451 18.56 8.64 8.08
C ARG A 451 17.41 9.15 8.94
N SER A 452 16.59 8.22 9.41
CA SER A 452 15.46 8.52 10.29
C SER A 452 15.70 8.01 11.70
N ARG A 453 15.32 8.83 12.69
CA ARG A 453 15.42 8.50 14.12
C ARG A 453 14.03 8.45 14.78
N PRO A 454 13.89 7.76 15.93
CA PRO A 454 12.69 7.86 16.75
C PRO A 454 12.36 9.32 17.08
N GLY A 455 11.13 9.75 16.81
CA GLY A 455 10.75 11.16 16.93
C GLY A 455 10.80 11.67 18.37
N TYR A 456 10.52 10.82 19.35
CA TYR A 456 10.64 11.16 20.78
C TYR A 456 12.06 11.57 21.16
N GLU A 457 13.06 10.74 20.84
CA GLU A 457 14.48 11.04 21.10
C GLU A 457 14.91 12.32 20.39
N ALA A 458 14.55 12.45 19.11
CA ALA A 458 14.90 13.61 18.32
C ALA A 458 14.25 14.90 18.87
N ALA A 459 13.05 14.82 19.46
CA ALA A 459 12.39 15.94 20.13
C ALA A 459 13.04 16.28 21.48
N MET A 460 13.46 15.28 22.25
CA MET A 460 14.21 15.48 23.50
C MET A 460 15.56 16.15 23.25
N ASP A 461 16.31 15.69 22.25
CA ASP A 461 17.63 16.25 21.90
C ASP A 461 17.50 17.72 21.46
N LEU A 462 16.45 18.03 20.70
CA LEU A 462 16.12 19.41 20.32
C LEU A 462 15.74 20.27 21.53
N HIS A 463 14.96 19.73 22.48
CA HIS A 463 14.61 20.43 23.72
C HIS A 463 15.87 20.74 24.54
N ARG A 464 16.72 19.74 24.78
CA ARG A 464 18.01 19.90 25.50
C ARG A 464 18.95 20.87 24.81
N PHE A 465 18.95 20.91 23.48
CA PHE A 465 19.73 21.89 22.72
C PHE A 465 19.29 23.32 23.04
N HIS A 466 17.98 23.59 23.03
CA HIS A 466 17.46 24.91 23.40
C HIS A 466 17.69 25.24 24.87
N GLU A 467 17.55 24.28 25.79
CA GLU A 467 17.88 24.48 27.20
C GLU A 467 19.35 24.88 27.38
N ARG A 468 20.28 24.25 26.65
CA ARG A 468 21.71 24.61 26.70
C ARG A 468 21.96 26.05 26.26
N LEU A 469 21.30 26.51 25.19
CA LEU A 469 21.42 27.91 24.72
C LEU A 469 20.93 28.92 25.77
N VAL A 470 19.91 28.57 26.56
CA VAL A 470 19.35 29.44 27.61
C VAL A 470 20.15 29.37 28.91
N SER A 471 20.64 28.19 29.30
CA SER A 471 21.39 27.95 30.55
C SER A 471 22.72 28.72 30.63
N GLN A 472 23.19 29.28 29.52
CA GLN A 472 24.33 30.20 29.47
C GLN A 472 23.97 31.63 29.94
N ALA A 473 22.69 31.95 30.13
CA ALA A 473 22.21 33.23 30.65
C ALA A 473 21.97 33.16 32.18
N PRO A 474 22.24 34.24 32.96
CA PRO A 474 21.98 34.26 34.39
C PRO A 474 20.48 34.06 34.68
N ALA A 475 20.17 33.21 35.65
CA ALA A 475 18.77 32.88 36.00
C ALA A 475 18.06 34.12 36.58
N PRO A 476 16.84 34.46 36.10
CA PRO A 476 16.01 35.45 36.78
C PRO A 476 15.60 34.92 38.15
N GLU A 477 15.65 35.78 39.19
CA GLU A 477 15.15 35.41 40.52
C GLU A 477 13.67 35.06 40.43
N PRO A 478 13.23 33.90 40.98
CA PRO A 478 11.82 33.57 40.99
C PRO A 478 11.07 34.61 41.83
N PRO A 479 9.90 35.10 41.38
CA PRO A 479 9.08 35.98 42.20
C PRO A 479 8.72 35.25 43.51
N PRO A 480 8.73 35.95 44.66
CA PRO A 480 8.41 35.34 45.94
C PRO A 480 7.02 34.69 45.88
N ALA A 481 6.92 33.44 46.33
CA ALA A 481 5.67 32.69 46.32
C ALA A 481 4.65 33.37 47.24
N ALA A 482 3.62 34.00 46.66
CA ALA A 482 2.59 34.73 47.40
C ALA A 482 1.57 33.82 48.11
N ALA A 483 1.50 32.52 47.76
CA ALA A 483 0.52 31.57 48.28
C ALA A 483 1.09 30.14 48.39
N ALA A 484 0.50 29.31 49.25
CA ALA A 484 0.87 27.91 49.45
C ALA A 484 0.53 26.98 48.25
N VAL A 485 -0.28 27.48 47.31
CA VAL A 485 -0.74 26.76 46.12
C VAL A 485 -0.42 27.62 44.89
N GLY A 486 0.21 27.02 43.89
CA GLY A 486 0.45 27.61 42.58
C GLY A 486 -0.58 27.12 41.56
N TYR A 487 -1.12 28.01 40.75
CA TYR A 487 -1.99 27.68 39.62
C TYR A 487 -1.16 27.45 38.36
N ARG A 488 -1.46 26.37 37.62
CA ARG A 488 -0.81 26.09 36.34
C ARG A 488 -1.86 25.92 35.24
N VAL A 489 -1.76 26.76 34.22
CA VAL A 489 -2.68 26.79 33.07
C VAL A 489 -2.61 25.52 32.24
N MET A 490 -1.41 24.95 32.04
CA MET A 490 -1.20 23.78 31.19
C MET A 490 -0.07 22.90 31.70
N SER A 491 -0.20 21.58 31.58
CA SER A 491 0.89 20.63 31.86
C SER A 491 1.93 20.68 30.74
N ASN A 492 3.22 20.66 31.10
CA ASN A 492 4.33 20.67 30.15
C ASN A 492 4.93 19.25 29.95
N ASN A 493 4.08 18.23 29.96
CA ASN A 493 4.49 16.81 29.95
C ASN A 493 4.37 16.14 28.58
N VAL A 494 3.75 16.80 27.59
CA VAL A 494 3.58 16.23 26.24
C VAL A 494 4.88 16.42 25.45
N PRO A 495 5.49 15.34 24.93
CA PRO A 495 6.71 15.44 24.14
C PRO A 495 6.52 16.21 22.84
N GLY A 496 7.58 16.87 22.36
CA GLY A 496 7.49 17.73 21.18
C GLY A 496 7.27 17.01 19.84
N ASN A 497 7.27 15.68 19.82
CA ASN A 497 6.91 14.88 18.64
C ASN A 497 5.40 14.56 18.57
N TRP A 498 4.60 15.00 19.54
CA TRP A 498 3.15 14.89 19.53
C TRP A 498 2.56 16.20 18.99
N ILE A 499 1.97 16.13 17.81
CA ILE A 499 1.37 17.29 17.14
C ILE A 499 -0.15 17.22 17.29
N PRO A 500 -0.80 18.21 17.92
CA PRO A 500 -2.24 18.16 18.17
C PRO A 500 -3.05 18.49 16.91
N PHE A 501 -4.18 17.81 16.75
CA PHE A 501 -5.24 18.09 15.80
C PHE A 501 -6.53 18.30 16.58
N ILE A 502 -7.01 19.55 16.61
CA ILE A 502 -8.19 19.94 17.38
C ILE A 502 -9.44 19.89 16.51
N PRO A 503 -10.60 19.47 17.05
CA PRO A 503 -11.85 19.53 16.33
C PRO A 503 -12.26 20.99 16.12
N VAL A 504 -12.53 21.37 14.88
CA VAL A 504 -13.10 22.66 14.51
C VAL A 504 -14.34 22.43 13.64
N HIS A 505 -15.32 23.32 13.72
CA HIS A 505 -16.48 23.24 12.85
C HIS A 505 -16.09 23.49 11.39
N VAL A 506 -16.70 22.72 10.48
CA VAL A 506 -16.64 23.03 9.06
C VAL A 506 -17.30 24.40 8.84
N PRO A 507 -16.71 25.32 8.04
CA PRO A 507 -17.31 26.63 7.82
C PRO A 507 -18.78 26.52 7.38
N ALA A 508 -19.65 27.30 8.02
CA ALA A 508 -21.11 27.32 7.81
C ALA A 508 -21.87 26.04 8.21
N ASP A 509 -21.25 25.10 8.94
CA ASP A 509 -21.90 23.89 9.47
C ASP A 509 -21.65 23.72 10.97
N ASN A 510 -22.72 23.66 11.76
CA ASN A 510 -22.62 23.50 13.22
C ASN A 510 -22.64 22.04 13.69
N ARG A 511 -22.83 21.08 12.78
CA ARG A 511 -22.93 19.64 13.10
C ARG A 511 -21.71 18.85 12.66
N ARG A 512 -21.10 19.23 11.54
CA ARG A 512 -19.88 18.59 11.05
C ARG A 512 -18.64 19.26 11.63
N ILE A 513 -17.68 18.44 12.01
CA ILE A 513 -16.36 18.88 12.45
C ILE A 513 -15.28 18.35 11.50
N GLN A 514 -14.13 19.00 11.55
CA GLN A 514 -12.91 18.61 10.86
C GLN A 514 -11.75 18.78 11.85
N LEU A 515 -10.66 18.05 11.63
CA LEU A 515 -9.52 18.04 12.54
C LEU A 515 -8.46 19.02 12.03
N GLN A 516 -8.26 20.14 12.72
CA GLN A 516 -7.27 21.15 12.34
C GLN A 516 -5.98 20.99 13.14
N ARG A 517 -4.84 20.95 12.46
CA ARG A 517 -3.51 20.95 13.09
C ARG A 517 -3.32 22.20 13.94
N ALA A 518 -3.08 21.99 15.23
CA ALA A 518 -2.70 23.00 16.20
C ALA A 518 -1.20 22.88 16.56
N ALA A 519 -0.75 23.69 17.52
CA ALA A 519 0.63 23.63 17.99
C ALA A 519 0.70 23.87 19.50
N LEU A 520 1.51 23.08 20.20
CA LEU A 520 1.86 23.33 21.59
C LEU A 520 2.96 24.39 21.69
N PRO A 521 3.00 25.20 22.75
CA PRO A 521 4.13 26.07 23.02
C PRO A 521 5.35 25.25 23.47
N ARG A 522 6.52 25.53 22.90
CA ARG A 522 7.81 25.04 23.41
C ARG A 522 8.20 25.90 24.59
N ILE A 523 8.06 25.35 25.79
CA ILE A 523 8.45 26.02 27.03
C ILE A 523 9.85 25.54 27.41
N VAL A 524 10.84 26.42 27.32
CA VAL A 524 12.21 26.17 27.79
C VAL A 524 12.35 26.86 29.15
N PRO A 525 12.68 26.14 30.23
CA PRO A 525 12.84 26.76 31.54
C PRO A 525 13.85 27.91 31.49
N ARG A 526 13.51 29.02 32.16
CA ARG A 526 14.36 30.24 32.29
C ARG A 526 14.60 31.03 31.01
N ASP A 527 13.95 30.69 29.89
CA ASP A 527 14.03 31.53 28.69
C ASP A 527 13.16 32.78 28.90
N PRO A 528 13.73 34.00 28.84
CA PRO A 528 12.95 35.23 28.94
C PRO A 528 12.12 35.50 27.68
N LYS A 529 12.37 34.78 26.58
CA LYS A 529 11.63 34.95 25.31
C LYS A 529 10.26 34.29 25.38
N PRO A 530 9.26 34.82 24.64
CA PRO A 530 7.96 34.17 24.55
C PRO A 530 8.08 32.75 23.96
N PRO A 531 7.30 31.78 24.45
CA PRO A 531 7.32 30.41 23.95
C PRO A 531 7.09 30.34 22.43
N VAL A 532 7.94 29.59 21.75
CA VAL A 532 7.84 29.36 20.30
C VAL A 532 6.97 28.13 20.04
N LYS A 533 6.11 28.16 19.03
CA LYS A 533 5.27 27.01 18.66
C LYS A 533 6.12 25.80 18.25
N ILE A 534 5.79 24.63 18.79
CA ILE A 534 6.34 23.35 18.32
C ILE A 534 5.87 23.12 16.89
N ARG A 535 6.81 22.74 16.04
CA ARG A 535 6.63 22.54 14.61
C ARG A 535 6.80 21.05 14.29
N PRO A 536 5.93 20.46 13.45
CA PRO A 536 6.12 19.10 12.93
C PRO A 536 7.49 18.93 12.28
N ARG A 537 8.03 17.72 12.30
CA ARG A 537 9.29 17.36 11.64
C ARG A 537 9.11 16.35 10.52
N THR A 538 7.93 15.83 10.32
CA THR A 538 7.54 15.00 9.17
C THR A 538 6.93 15.86 8.08
N GLY A 539 7.14 15.50 6.82
CA GLY A 539 6.42 16.04 5.67
C GLY A 539 4.93 15.67 5.73
N LEU A 540 4.62 14.46 6.22
CA LEU A 540 3.25 13.95 6.37
C LEU A 540 2.35 14.86 7.23
N VAL A 541 2.86 15.36 8.35
CA VAL A 541 2.12 16.26 9.25
C VAL A 541 2.45 17.74 8.97
N GLY A 542 3.49 18.00 8.19
CA GLY A 542 4.03 19.32 7.87
C GLY A 542 3.30 20.10 6.77
N VAL A 543 2.18 19.60 6.27
CA VAL A 543 1.44 20.16 5.12
C VAL A 543 1.01 21.62 5.34
N GLY A 544 0.99 22.41 4.25
CA GLY A 544 0.49 23.79 4.21
C GLY A 544 1.37 24.84 4.91
N ARG A 545 2.51 24.46 5.48
CA ARG A 545 3.36 25.36 6.29
C ARG A 545 4.01 26.48 5.50
N GLU A 546 4.47 26.17 4.30
CA GLU A 546 5.20 27.12 3.44
C GLU A 546 4.31 28.29 2.99
N CYS A 547 3.00 28.04 2.88
CA CYS A 547 1.99 29.02 2.47
C CYS A 547 1.14 29.54 3.64
N ALA A 548 1.53 29.26 4.90
CA ALA A 548 0.77 29.61 6.11
C ALA A 548 -0.70 29.14 6.10
N GLN A 549 -0.99 28.02 5.44
CA GLN A 549 -2.31 27.43 5.35
C GLN A 549 -2.56 26.48 6.53
N ALA A 550 -3.77 26.52 7.08
CA ALA A 550 -4.20 25.55 8.09
C ALA A 550 -4.26 24.15 7.46
N TYR A 551 -3.67 23.17 8.13
CA TYR A 551 -3.79 21.78 7.72
C TYR A 551 -4.99 21.18 8.42
N VAL A 552 -5.93 20.64 7.64
CA VAL A 552 -7.19 20.07 8.08
C VAL A 552 -7.30 18.65 7.55
N LEU A 553 -7.83 17.76 8.37
CA LEU A 553 -8.19 16.38 8.04
C LEU A 553 -9.69 16.18 8.20
N HIS A 554 -10.30 15.30 7.41
CA HIS A 554 -11.66 14.85 7.69
C HIS A 554 -11.68 14.00 8.98
N GLU A 555 -12.78 14.05 9.73
CA GLU A 555 -12.85 13.41 11.05
C GLU A 555 -12.80 11.88 10.93
N GLU A 556 -13.48 11.35 9.92
CA GLU A 556 -13.61 9.93 9.59
C GLU A 556 -12.25 9.27 9.30
N GLU A 557 -11.25 10.04 8.89
CA GLU A 557 -9.94 9.50 8.53
C GLU A 557 -9.14 8.98 9.71
N VAL A 558 -9.50 9.40 10.93
CA VAL A 558 -8.89 8.89 12.15
C VAL A 558 -9.98 8.12 12.92
N PRO A 559 -10.22 6.83 12.64
CA PRO A 559 -11.16 6.03 13.41
C PRO A 559 -10.63 5.78 14.83
N ARG A 560 -11.45 5.15 15.69
CA ARG A 560 -11.04 4.76 17.06
C ARG A 560 -9.80 3.85 17.09
N ALA A 561 -9.62 3.02 16.07
CA ALA A 561 -8.43 2.20 15.93
C ALA A 561 -7.15 3.03 15.67
N GLY A 562 -7.29 4.32 15.35
CA GLY A 562 -6.20 5.18 14.90
C GLY A 562 -5.73 4.82 13.50
N VAL A 563 -4.75 5.56 13.01
CA VAL A 563 -4.09 5.34 11.72
C VAL A 563 -2.59 5.36 11.88
N HIS A 564 -1.91 4.50 11.15
CA HIS A 564 -0.47 4.52 11.02
C HIS A 564 -0.07 4.86 9.60
N LEU A 565 0.62 5.98 9.42
CA LEU A 565 1.15 6.44 8.13
C LEU A 565 2.64 6.14 8.08
N THR A 566 3.08 5.50 7.00
CA THR A 566 4.49 5.22 6.77
C THR A 566 4.91 5.71 5.39
N GLN A 567 5.94 6.55 5.33
CA GLN A 567 6.59 6.93 4.07
C GLN A 567 7.89 6.15 3.90
N ARG A 568 8.07 5.46 2.77
CA ARG A 568 9.27 4.64 2.50
C ARG A 568 9.62 4.59 1.03
N PHE A 569 10.90 4.32 0.75
CA PHE A 569 11.34 4.01 -0.61
C PHE A 569 10.79 2.66 -1.04
N GLN A 570 10.33 2.61 -2.27
CA GLN A 570 9.77 1.44 -2.93
C GLN A 570 10.55 1.19 -4.20
N ARG A 571 10.86 -0.08 -4.49
CA ARG A 571 11.66 -0.47 -5.66
C ARG A 571 11.12 -1.71 -6.31
N THR A 572 10.97 -1.68 -7.62
CA THR A 572 10.55 -2.83 -8.41
C THR A 572 11.34 -2.96 -9.71
N ARG A 573 11.23 -4.12 -10.34
CA ARG A 573 11.69 -4.34 -11.72
C ARG A 573 10.46 -4.40 -12.62
N TRP A 574 10.41 -3.48 -13.56
CA TRP A 574 9.31 -3.32 -14.50
C TRP A 574 9.55 -4.08 -15.81
N MET A 575 8.63 -3.89 -16.77
CA MET A 575 8.73 -4.42 -18.12
C MET A 575 10.08 -4.06 -18.75
N GLY A 576 10.64 -4.97 -19.54
CA GLY A 576 11.97 -4.80 -20.15
C GLY A 576 13.15 -4.83 -19.17
N GLY A 577 12.91 -5.07 -17.87
CA GLY A 577 13.96 -5.13 -16.85
C GLY A 577 14.35 -3.77 -16.26
N LEU A 578 13.62 -2.70 -16.60
CA LEU A 578 13.81 -1.36 -16.02
C LEU A 578 13.64 -1.43 -14.49
N VAL A 579 14.49 -0.71 -13.76
CA VAL A 579 14.36 -0.60 -12.30
C VAL A 579 13.71 0.74 -12.00
N VAL A 580 12.58 0.70 -11.29
CA VAL A 580 11.86 1.89 -10.86
C VAL A 580 11.96 1.97 -9.35
N THR A 581 12.38 3.13 -8.83
CA THR A 581 12.43 3.42 -7.39
C THR A 581 11.68 4.72 -7.13
N TRP A 582 10.71 4.71 -6.23
CA TRP A 582 9.92 5.89 -5.85
C TRP A 582 9.79 5.98 -4.34
N LEU A 583 9.37 7.14 -3.84
CA LEU A 583 8.99 7.34 -2.45
C LEU A 583 7.46 7.33 -2.38
N GLY A 584 6.87 6.45 -1.58
CA GLY A 584 5.41 6.38 -1.42
C GLY A 584 4.99 6.35 0.04
N VAL A 585 3.70 6.56 0.28
CA VAL A 585 3.06 6.55 1.61
C VAL A 585 2.09 5.40 1.68
N GLU A 586 2.10 4.70 2.81
CA GLU A 586 1.16 3.62 3.12
C GLU A 586 0.37 4.02 4.36
N LYS A 587 -0.95 3.82 4.31
CA LYS A 587 -1.88 3.97 5.43
C LYS A 587 -2.27 2.59 5.93
N GLN A 588 -2.06 2.35 7.20
CA GLN A 588 -2.48 1.13 7.88
C GLN A 588 -3.38 1.47 9.08
N THR A 589 -4.21 0.50 9.49
CA THR A 589 -4.96 0.64 10.74
C THR A 589 -4.01 0.75 11.92
N GLY A 590 -4.29 1.67 12.84
CA GLY A 590 -3.52 1.87 14.05
C GLY A 590 -3.72 0.75 15.09
N ARG A 591 -3.26 1.01 16.32
CA ARG A 591 -3.34 0.05 17.45
C ARG A 591 -4.37 0.45 18.52
N GLY A 592 -5.20 1.46 18.26
CA GLY A 592 -6.21 1.99 19.18
C GLY A 592 -5.92 3.40 19.66
N GLU A 593 -6.62 3.77 20.73
CA GLU A 593 -6.58 5.08 21.38
C GLU A 593 -5.34 5.25 22.27
N GLY A 594 -5.03 6.49 22.64
CA GLY A 594 -3.95 6.78 23.58
C GLY A 594 -4.20 8.04 24.41
N ALA A 595 -3.50 8.18 25.53
CA ALA A 595 -3.65 9.29 26.45
C ALA A 595 -2.38 10.14 26.51
N SER A 596 -2.49 11.42 26.16
CA SER A 596 -1.39 12.39 26.23
C SER A 596 -1.05 12.82 27.66
N ASN A 597 -1.98 12.61 28.61
CA ASN A 597 -1.95 13.21 29.95
C ASN A 597 -1.85 14.74 29.93
N LEU A 598 -2.29 15.40 28.85
CA LEU A 598 -2.42 16.85 28.78
C LEU A 598 -3.49 17.31 29.78
N ARG A 599 -3.13 18.24 30.65
CA ARG A 599 -4.03 18.81 31.67
C ARG A 599 -4.04 20.32 31.56
N PHE A 600 -5.21 20.91 31.71
CA PHE A 600 -5.40 22.34 31.83
C PHE A 600 -5.89 22.70 33.23
N ASP A 601 -5.60 23.93 33.66
CA ASP A 601 -6.19 24.59 34.84
C ASP A 601 -6.13 23.76 36.13
N PHE A 602 -4.92 23.35 36.54
CA PHE A 602 -4.73 22.56 37.75
C PHE A 602 -3.86 23.25 38.80
N LEU A 603 -4.11 22.89 40.05
CA LEU A 603 -3.40 23.40 41.22
C LEU A 603 -2.16 22.54 41.51
N THR A 604 -1.07 23.19 41.91
CA THR A 604 0.20 22.57 42.30
C THR A 604 0.63 23.12 43.65
N ALA A 605 1.32 22.31 44.47
CA ALA A 605 1.89 22.82 45.73
C ALA A 605 3.05 23.79 45.42
N ALA A 606 3.13 24.92 46.14
CA ALA A 606 4.12 25.98 45.87
C ALA A 606 5.58 25.51 45.92
N ASN A 607 5.89 24.44 46.66
CA ASN A 607 7.25 23.92 46.84
C ASN A 607 7.68 22.86 45.80
N ALA A 608 6.83 22.48 44.84
CA ALA A 608 7.14 21.43 43.86
C ALA A 608 8.01 21.90 42.67
N VAL A 609 8.35 23.19 42.59
CA VAL A 609 9.11 23.78 41.46
C VAL A 609 10.63 23.56 41.58
N ALA A 610 11.11 23.02 42.71
CA ALA A 610 12.53 22.89 43.03
C ALA A 610 13.11 21.46 42.98
N SER A 611 12.42 20.47 42.38
CA SER A 611 13.01 19.15 42.14
C SER A 611 13.36 18.97 40.66
N PRO A 612 14.65 18.79 40.29
CA PRO A 612 14.96 18.18 39.00
C PRO A 612 14.34 16.79 38.97
N ALA A 613 13.89 16.36 37.79
CA ALA A 613 13.33 15.03 37.59
C ALA A 613 14.26 13.94 38.19
N PRO A 614 13.72 12.86 38.77
CA PRO A 614 14.55 11.72 39.11
C PRO A 614 15.22 11.21 37.83
N GLU A 615 16.55 11.06 37.87
CA GLU A 615 17.29 10.24 36.89
C GLU A 615 16.71 8.81 36.85
N PRO A 616 16.79 8.13 35.70
CA PRO A 616 16.02 6.91 35.40
C PRO A 616 16.16 5.76 36.41
#